data_AF-A0A0G4LE99-F1
#
_entry.id   AF-A0A0G4LE99-F1
#
_cell.length_a   1.000
_cell.length_b   1.000
_cell.length_c   1.000
_cell.angle_alpha   90.00
_cell.angle_beta   90.00
_cell.angle_gamma   90.00
#
_symmetry.space_group_name_H-M   'P 1'
#
loop_
_entity.id
_entity.type
_entity.pdbx_description
1 polymer ?
#
loop_
_entity_poly.entity_id
_entity_poly.type
_entity_poly.pdbx_seq_one_letter_code
_entity_poly.pdbx_strand_id
1 'polypeptide(L)'
;GETSVRILTSVREKDVFIVQSGSPKVNDTIMELLIMISACKGGSANKVTAVLPYFPYSRQSKKKSHRGAITARMLANLLTMAGIKHVITVDLHATQMQGFFKCPVDNLHAEPLIARWIRHNVANWKEAVVVSKNAGGTKRVTSLADALKLNFGMVTTEKKKHRGANMSAIFCDK
;
A
#
# COMPACT_ATOMS: atom_id res chain seq x y z
N GLY A 1 -1.95 28.60 -3.05
CA GLY A 1 -2.88 27.53 -2.62
C GLY A 1 -2.88 26.37 -3.60
N GLU A 2 -2.79 26.66 -4.90
CA GLU A 2 -2.70 25.64 -5.94
C GLU A 2 -1.28 25.08 -6.07
N THR A 3 -1.20 23.82 -6.48
CA THR A 3 0.07 23.14 -6.75
C THR A 3 0.52 23.44 -8.18
N SER A 4 1.75 23.92 -8.33
CA SER A 4 2.38 24.14 -9.64
C SER A 4 3.64 23.30 -9.74
N VAL A 5 3.82 22.64 -10.88
CA VAL A 5 4.94 21.75 -11.16
C VAL A 5 5.57 22.17 -12.48
N ARG A 6 6.90 22.24 -12.52
CA ARG A 6 7.66 22.47 -13.75
C ARG A 6 8.77 21.45 -13.87
N ILE A 7 8.76 20.68 -14.96
CA ILE A 7 9.85 19.76 -15.30
C ILE A 7 10.98 20.58 -15.92
N LEU A 8 12.16 20.57 -15.30
CA LEU A 8 13.27 21.46 -15.67
C LEU A 8 14.14 20.92 -16.82
N THR A 9 13.91 19.68 -17.25
CA THR A 9 14.69 19.03 -18.31
C THR A 9 13.78 18.31 -19.29
N SER A 10 14.27 18.09 -20.51
CA SER A 10 13.53 17.32 -21.51
C SER A 10 13.35 15.87 -21.06
N VAL A 11 12.10 15.41 -21.13
CA VAL A 11 11.69 14.02 -20.86
C VAL A 11 11.28 13.28 -22.14
N ARG A 12 11.41 13.91 -23.31
CA ARG A 12 11.03 13.34 -24.61
C ARG A 12 11.72 12.01 -24.86
N GLU A 13 10.96 11.00 -25.26
CA GLU A 13 11.39 9.61 -25.50
C GLU A 13 12.09 8.93 -24.30
N LYS A 14 11.96 9.46 -23.08
CA LYS A 14 12.55 8.86 -21.88
C LYS A 14 11.56 7.99 -21.11
N ASP A 15 12.11 7.00 -20.43
CA ASP A 15 11.41 6.24 -19.39
C ASP A 15 11.53 6.99 -18.06
N VAL A 16 10.43 7.57 -17.63
CA VAL A 16 10.35 8.43 -16.45
C VAL A 16 9.75 7.67 -15.28
N PHE A 17 10.43 7.73 -14.14
CA PHE A 17 9.95 7.20 -12.87
C PHE A 17 9.65 8.37 -11.95
N ILE A 18 8.40 8.48 -11.51
CA ILE A 18 7.98 9.52 -10.57
C ILE A 18 7.75 8.85 -9.22
N VAL A 19 8.62 9.16 -8.25
CA VAL A 19 8.52 8.65 -6.89
C VAL A 19 7.64 9.59 -6.07
N GLN A 20 6.58 9.04 -5.49
CA GLN A 20 5.66 9.81 -4.66
C GLN A 20 6.33 10.24 -3.35
N SER A 21 6.19 11.53 -3.02
CA SER A 21 6.74 12.17 -1.83
C SER A 21 5.93 11.83 -0.57
N GLY A 22 6.57 11.32 0.48
CA GLY A 22 5.88 11.08 1.76
C GLY A 22 5.53 12.41 2.44
N SER A 23 4.26 12.81 2.45
CA SER A 23 3.78 14.04 3.13
C SER A 23 2.57 13.75 4.02
N PRO A 24 2.41 14.48 5.14
CA PRO A 24 1.17 14.44 5.91
C PRO A 24 -0.05 14.96 5.12
N LYS A 25 0.15 15.78 4.08
CA LYS A 25 -0.92 16.30 3.22
C LYS A 25 -1.14 15.39 2.02
N VAL A 26 -1.85 14.29 2.24
CA VAL A 26 -2.07 13.24 1.24
C VAL A 26 -2.70 13.78 -0.06
N ASN A 27 -3.64 14.71 0.02
CA ASN A 27 -4.31 15.25 -1.17
C ASN A 27 -3.39 16.10 -2.02
N ASP A 28 -2.60 16.96 -1.40
CA ASP A 28 -1.66 17.85 -2.09
C ASP A 28 -0.62 17.03 -2.85
N THR A 29 -0.08 15.97 -2.23
CA THR A 29 0.88 15.08 -2.90
C THR A 29 0.27 14.23 -4.01
N ILE A 30 -1.02 13.85 -3.88
CA ILE A 30 -1.73 13.19 -4.99
C ILE A 30 -1.88 14.14 -6.17
N MET A 31 -2.27 15.40 -5.91
CA MET A 31 -2.40 16.41 -6.96
C MET A 31 -1.05 16.71 -7.61
N GLU A 32 0.00 16.90 -6.83
CA GLU A 32 1.37 17.07 -7.30
C GLU A 32 1.80 15.92 -8.22
N LEU A 33 1.60 14.67 -7.78
CA LEU A 33 1.90 13.47 -8.56
C LEU A 33 1.13 13.45 -9.89
N LEU A 34 -0.17 13.72 -9.87
CA LEU A 34 -1.01 13.74 -11.08
C LEU A 34 -0.55 14.81 -12.07
N ILE A 35 -0.20 16.00 -11.57
CA ILE A 35 0.33 17.09 -12.40
C ILE A 35 1.69 16.70 -12.99
N MET A 36 2.59 16.09 -12.20
CA MET A 36 3.89 15.60 -12.71
C MET A 36 3.72 14.55 -13.80
N ILE A 37 2.83 13.56 -13.60
CA ILE A 37 2.56 12.52 -14.61
C ILE A 37 2.03 13.17 -15.90
N SER A 38 1.06 14.07 -15.77
CA SER A 38 0.47 14.78 -16.91
C SER A 38 1.51 15.61 -17.66
N ALA A 39 2.37 16.35 -16.93
CA ALA A 39 3.45 17.13 -17.49
C ALA A 39 4.47 16.25 -18.23
N CYS A 40 4.83 15.09 -17.68
CA CYS A 40 5.76 14.16 -18.34
C CYS A 40 5.15 13.55 -19.61
N LYS A 41 3.87 13.17 -19.57
CA LYS A 41 3.15 12.68 -20.75
C LYS A 41 3.03 13.75 -21.83
N GLY A 42 2.67 14.98 -21.47
CA GLY A 42 2.65 16.13 -22.39
C GLY A 42 4.03 16.47 -22.95
N GLY A 43 5.08 16.27 -22.15
CA GLY A 43 6.48 16.35 -22.54
C GLY A 43 6.98 15.22 -23.46
N SER A 44 6.09 14.37 -23.96
CA SER A 44 6.41 13.24 -24.85
C SER A 44 7.33 12.19 -24.23
N ALA A 45 7.21 11.93 -22.93
CA ALA A 45 7.88 10.78 -22.32
C ALA A 45 7.41 9.46 -22.97
N ASN A 46 8.35 8.56 -23.25
CA ASN A 46 8.05 7.24 -23.82
C ASN A 46 7.19 6.42 -22.85
N LYS A 47 7.57 6.41 -21.58
CA LYS A 47 6.87 5.68 -20.52
C LYS A 47 6.91 6.49 -19.22
N VAL A 48 5.78 6.54 -18.51
CA VAL A 48 5.71 7.11 -17.15
C VAL A 48 5.32 6.00 -16.17
N THR A 49 6.23 5.71 -15.23
CA THR A 49 6.01 4.76 -14.14
C THR A 49 5.81 5.52 -12.84
N ALA A 50 4.68 5.27 -12.16
CA ALA A 50 4.45 5.81 -10.83
C ALA A 50 5.03 4.85 -9.78
N VAL A 51 5.96 5.34 -8.98
CA VAL A 51 6.54 4.60 -7.85
C VAL A 51 5.88 5.12 -6.58
N LEU A 52 5.04 4.28 -5.97
CA LEU A 52 4.16 4.61 -4.83
C LEU A 52 4.52 3.70 -3.66
N PRO A 53 5.58 3.99 -2.87
CA PRO A 53 5.98 3.12 -1.76
C PRO A 53 4.84 2.85 -0.77
N TYR A 54 3.97 3.85 -0.58
CA TYR A 54 2.72 3.69 0.16
C TYR A 54 1.55 4.16 -0.69
N PHE A 55 0.74 3.23 -1.18
CA PHE A 55 -0.40 3.57 -2.03
C PHE A 55 -1.44 4.42 -1.26
N PRO A 56 -1.73 5.67 -1.71
CA PRO A 56 -2.66 6.53 -1.00
C PRO A 56 -4.08 5.94 -1.00
N TYR A 57 -4.83 6.20 0.07
CA TYR A 57 -6.19 5.67 0.25
C TYR A 57 -6.31 4.14 0.22
N SER A 58 -5.21 3.38 0.35
CA SER A 58 -5.21 1.91 0.27
C SER A 58 -6.20 1.21 1.21
N ARG A 59 -6.47 1.78 2.39
CA ARG A 59 -7.47 1.28 3.36
C ARG A 59 -8.95 1.45 2.90
N GLN A 60 -9.18 2.19 1.82
CA GLN A 60 -10.48 2.45 1.21
C GLN A 60 -10.62 1.69 -0.13
N SER A 61 -10.13 0.44 -0.15
CA SER A 61 -10.14 -0.47 -1.31
C SER A 61 -11.44 -1.26 -1.49
N LYS A 62 -12.39 -1.15 -0.55
CA LYS A 62 -13.72 -1.76 -0.68
C LYS A 62 -14.80 -0.83 -0.14
N LYS A 63 -16.00 -1.00 -0.66
CA LYS A 63 -17.18 -0.25 -0.24
C LYS A 63 -17.56 -0.66 1.19
N LYS A 64 -17.50 0.28 2.14
CA LYS A 64 -17.83 0.05 3.56
C LYS A 64 -19.29 0.34 3.91
N SER A 65 -20.00 1.07 3.04
CA SER A 65 -21.40 1.46 3.23
C SER A 65 -22.13 1.46 1.88
N HIS A 66 -23.45 1.31 1.89
CA HIS A 66 -24.26 1.19 0.65
C HIS A 66 -24.10 2.40 -0.30
N ARG A 67 -23.76 3.59 0.19
CA ARG A 67 -23.48 4.80 -0.62
C ARG A 67 -22.03 5.28 -0.52
N GLY A 68 -21.11 4.39 -0.12
CA GLY A 68 -19.68 4.71 0.01
C GLY A 68 -18.91 4.57 -1.29
N ALA A 69 -17.81 5.33 -1.41
CA ALA A 69 -16.87 5.25 -2.52
C ALA A 69 -15.80 4.15 -2.31
N ILE A 70 -15.20 3.71 -3.41
CA ILE A 70 -13.95 2.93 -3.41
C ILE A 70 -12.83 3.87 -3.84
N THR A 71 -12.36 4.69 -2.90
CA THR A 71 -11.43 5.80 -3.18
C THR A 71 -10.10 5.32 -3.76
N ALA A 72 -9.62 4.14 -3.36
CA ALA A 72 -8.41 3.56 -3.96
C ALA A 72 -8.58 3.27 -5.46
N ARG A 73 -9.75 2.79 -5.88
CA ARG A 73 -10.07 2.56 -7.30
C ARG A 73 -10.22 3.87 -8.06
N MET A 74 -10.84 4.87 -7.43
CA MET A 74 -10.92 6.23 -7.98
C MET A 74 -9.50 6.78 -8.25
N LEU A 75 -8.58 6.66 -7.29
CA LEU A 75 -7.20 7.11 -7.47
C LEU A 75 -6.46 6.35 -8.58
N ALA A 76 -6.62 5.03 -8.64
CA ALA A 76 -6.06 4.22 -9.73
C ALA A 76 -6.55 4.69 -11.11
N ASN A 77 -7.84 5.03 -11.23
CA ASN A 77 -8.41 5.61 -12.44
C ASN A 77 -7.79 6.98 -12.76
N LEU A 78 -7.66 7.87 -11.76
CA LEU A 78 -7.05 9.19 -11.96
C LEU A 78 -5.60 9.08 -12.45
N LEU A 79 -4.80 8.19 -11.86
CA LEU A 79 -3.43 7.95 -12.30
C LEU A 79 -3.41 7.44 -13.75
N THR A 80 -4.28 6.48 -14.08
CA THR A 80 -4.42 5.95 -15.44
C THR A 80 -4.79 7.05 -16.44
N MET A 81 -5.71 7.94 -16.08
CA MET A 81 -6.12 9.07 -16.91
C MET A 81 -5.00 10.11 -17.07
N ALA A 82 -4.27 10.41 -15.99
CA ALA A 82 -3.10 11.29 -16.03
C ALA A 82 -2.01 10.75 -16.97
N GLY A 83 -1.92 9.42 -17.11
CA GLY A 83 -1.17 8.79 -18.19
C GLY A 83 -0.07 7.84 -17.76
N ILE A 84 -0.14 7.27 -16.56
CA ILE A 84 0.79 6.22 -16.17
C ILE A 84 0.69 5.01 -17.12
N LYS A 85 1.81 4.34 -17.31
CA LYS A 85 1.92 3.07 -18.06
C LYS A 85 2.36 1.91 -17.19
N HIS A 86 2.79 2.18 -15.96
CA HIS A 86 3.26 1.19 -15.00
C HIS A 86 3.16 1.73 -13.57
N VAL A 87 2.93 0.85 -12.60
CA VAL A 87 2.95 1.17 -11.17
C VAL A 87 3.92 0.25 -10.45
N ILE A 88 4.76 0.82 -9.59
CA ILE A 88 5.55 0.07 -8.61
C ILE A 88 5.09 0.50 -7.23
N THR A 89 4.78 -0.44 -6.35
CA THR A 89 4.26 -0.16 -5.00
C THR A 89 4.77 -1.22 -4.02
N VAL A 90 4.60 -0.99 -2.72
CA VAL A 90 5.00 -1.94 -1.67
C VAL A 90 3.79 -2.29 -0.81
N ASP A 91 3.56 -3.59 -0.61
CA ASP A 91 2.59 -4.16 0.33
C ASP A 91 1.20 -3.50 0.29
N LEU A 92 0.55 -3.55 -0.87
CA LEU A 92 -0.84 -3.11 -1.03
C LEU A 92 -1.74 -3.66 0.09
N HIS A 93 -2.61 -2.80 0.61
CA HIS A 93 -3.50 -3.14 1.72
C HIS A 93 -4.38 -4.37 1.41
N ALA A 94 -4.78 -4.53 0.15
CA ALA A 94 -5.45 -5.71 -0.37
C ALA A 94 -4.84 -6.06 -1.73
N THR A 95 -4.44 -7.31 -1.95
CA THR A 95 -3.77 -7.75 -3.18
C THR A 95 -4.63 -7.56 -4.43
N GLN A 96 -5.97 -7.60 -4.28
CA GLN A 96 -6.94 -7.35 -5.35
C GLN A 96 -6.88 -5.93 -5.91
N MET A 97 -6.26 -4.98 -5.19
CA MET A 97 -6.10 -3.60 -5.66
C MET A 97 -5.27 -3.51 -6.94
N GLN A 98 -4.44 -4.51 -7.25
CA GLN A 98 -3.73 -4.59 -8.53
C GLN A 98 -4.72 -4.56 -9.72
N GLY A 99 -5.88 -5.22 -9.58
CA GLY A 99 -6.95 -5.22 -10.58
C GLY A 99 -7.70 -3.89 -10.73
N PHE A 100 -7.35 -2.85 -9.95
CA PHE A 100 -7.89 -1.50 -10.20
C PHE A 100 -7.18 -0.79 -11.36
N PHE A 101 -5.98 -1.25 -11.71
CA PHE A 101 -5.18 -0.65 -12.76
C PHE A 101 -5.40 -1.38 -14.09
N LYS A 102 -5.35 -0.62 -15.18
CA LYS A 102 -5.32 -1.16 -16.54
C LYS A 102 -3.89 -1.47 -17.00
N CYS A 103 -2.88 -0.90 -16.33
CA CYS A 103 -1.47 -1.15 -16.60
C CYS A 103 -0.91 -2.22 -15.66
N PRO A 104 0.28 -2.79 -15.96
CA PRO A 104 0.98 -3.65 -15.03
C PRO A 104 1.24 -2.95 -13.68
N VAL A 105 1.26 -3.75 -12.62
CA VAL A 105 1.53 -3.29 -11.25
C VAL A 105 2.53 -4.25 -10.62
N ASP A 106 3.71 -3.74 -10.29
CA ASP A 106 4.68 -4.45 -9.48
C ASP A 106 4.40 -4.15 -8.00
N ASN A 107 3.70 -5.07 -7.32
CA ASN A 107 3.51 -5.01 -5.88
C ASN A 107 4.63 -5.76 -5.16
N LEU A 108 5.65 -5.02 -4.72
CA LEU A 108 6.78 -5.53 -3.97
C LEU A 108 6.35 -5.90 -2.54
N HIS A 109 7.08 -6.84 -1.93
CA HIS A 109 6.80 -7.34 -0.59
C HIS A 109 7.96 -7.09 0.37
N ALA A 110 7.70 -6.44 1.50
CA ALA A 110 8.71 -6.22 2.53
C ALA A 110 8.91 -7.44 3.43
N GLU A 111 8.05 -8.45 3.36
CA GLU A 111 8.08 -9.64 4.23
C GLU A 111 9.46 -10.30 4.35
N PRO A 112 10.24 -10.55 3.26
CA PRO A 112 11.57 -11.14 3.39
C PRO A 112 12.56 -10.24 4.16
N LEU A 113 12.44 -8.92 4.00
CA LEU A 113 13.27 -7.94 4.70
C LEU A 113 12.91 -7.89 6.18
N ILE A 114 11.61 -7.93 6.50
CA ILE A 114 11.10 -7.96 7.88
C ILE A 114 11.53 -9.25 8.57
N ALA A 115 11.35 -10.41 7.92
CA ALA A 115 11.77 -11.70 8.46
C ALA A 115 13.28 -11.73 8.73
N ARG A 116 14.09 -11.22 7.79
CA ARG A 116 15.53 -11.08 7.99
C ARG A 116 15.85 -10.16 9.15
N TRP A 117 15.20 -8.99 9.25
CA TRP A 117 15.41 -8.06 10.34
C TRP A 117 15.10 -8.69 11.70
N ILE A 118 13.98 -9.41 11.83
CA ILE A 118 13.59 -10.13 13.06
C ILE A 118 14.69 -11.11 13.48
N ARG A 119 15.21 -11.93 12.55
CA ARG A 119 16.26 -12.92 12.86
C ARG A 119 17.55 -12.31 13.41
N HIS A 120 17.87 -11.07 13.03
CA HIS A 120 19.12 -10.41 13.42
C HIS A 120 18.97 -9.49 14.65
N ASN A 121 17.76 -8.96 14.90
CA ASN A 121 17.56 -7.87 15.86
C ASN A 121 16.67 -8.26 17.05
N VAL A 122 15.90 -9.34 16.96
CA VAL A 122 15.04 -9.79 18.05
C VAL A 122 15.72 -10.94 18.78
N ALA A 123 16.12 -10.70 20.04
CA ALA A 123 16.64 -11.74 20.92
C ALA A 123 15.60 -12.85 21.10
N ASN A 124 16.05 -14.10 21.11
CA ASN A 124 15.19 -15.29 21.26
C ASN A 124 13.99 -15.32 20.30
N TRP A 125 14.13 -14.79 19.08
CA TRP A 125 13.02 -14.73 18.10
C TRP A 125 12.41 -16.11 17.80
N LYS A 126 13.15 -17.21 18.00
CA LYS A 126 12.67 -18.59 17.83
C LYS A 126 11.57 -18.99 18.81
N GLU A 127 11.46 -18.28 19.93
CA GLU A 127 10.41 -18.46 20.96
C GLU A 127 9.29 -17.42 20.81
N ALA A 128 9.38 -16.53 19.82
CA ALA A 128 8.40 -15.48 19.61
C ALA A 128 7.14 -16.01 18.92
N VAL A 129 6.04 -15.27 19.11
CA VAL A 129 4.76 -15.51 18.43
C VAL A 129 4.43 -14.31 17.55
N VAL A 130 4.08 -14.55 16.29
CA VAL A 130 3.65 -13.46 15.39
C VAL A 130 2.18 -13.16 15.62
N VAL A 131 1.82 -11.94 16.00
CA VAL A 131 0.44 -11.62 16.42
C VAL A 131 -0.24 -10.66 15.45
N SER A 132 -1.48 -11.00 15.04
CA SER A 132 -2.36 -10.10 14.29
C SER A 132 -3.27 -9.31 15.21
N LYS A 133 -3.32 -7.99 15.04
CA LYS A 133 -4.20 -7.08 15.79
C LYS A 133 -5.69 -7.23 15.42
N ASN A 134 -6.00 -7.78 14.25
CA ASN A 134 -7.37 -7.97 13.78
C ASN A 134 -7.45 -9.08 12.72
N ALA A 135 -8.66 -9.57 12.45
CA ALA A 135 -8.90 -10.60 11.45
C ALA A 135 -8.43 -10.23 10.02
N GLY A 136 -8.35 -8.93 9.70
CA GLY A 136 -7.87 -8.47 8.40
C GLY A 136 -6.36 -8.68 8.18
N GLY A 137 -5.58 -8.78 9.26
CA GLY A 137 -4.13 -8.99 9.21
C GLY A 137 -3.69 -10.45 9.20
N THR A 138 -4.61 -11.40 9.39
CA THR A 138 -4.28 -12.81 9.63
C THR A 138 -3.41 -13.40 8.53
N LYS A 139 -3.75 -13.18 7.26
CA LYS A 139 -2.95 -13.70 6.12
C LYS A 139 -1.49 -13.25 6.14
N ARG A 140 -1.23 -12.01 6.55
CA ARG A 140 0.14 -11.46 6.63
C ARG A 140 0.91 -12.07 7.79
N VAL A 141 0.23 -12.23 8.92
CA VAL A 141 0.83 -12.81 10.12
C VAL A 141 1.13 -14.30 9.95
N THR A 142 0.22 -15.05 9.31
CA THR A 142 0.47 -16.46 8.99
C THR A 142 1.62 -16.61 8.02
N SER A 143 1.68 -15.81 6.94
CA SER A 143 2.80 -15.84 5.98
C SER A 143 4.15 -15.58 6.65
N LEU A 144 4.22 -14.54 7.49
CA LEU A 144 5.44 -14.22 8.23
C LEU A 144 5.81 -15.31 9.25
N ALA A 145 4.83 -15.88 9.95
CA ALA A 145 5.04 -16.98 10.89
C ALA A 145 5.55 -18.23 10.16
N ASP A 146 5.02 -18.54 8.98
CA ASP A 146 5.48 -19.62 8.11
C ASP A 146 6.94 -19.41 7.69
N ALA A 147 7.28 -18.20 7.24
CA ALA A 147 8.64 -17.82 6.82
C ALA A 147 9.66 -17.89 7.98
N LEU A 148 9.21 -17.68 9.22
CA LEU A 148 10.04 -17.76 10.42
C LEU A 148 9.97 -19.14 11.11
N LYS A 149 9.04 -20.02 10.72
CA LYS A 149 8.73 -21.27 11.44
C LYS A 149 8.33 -21.02 12.91
N LEU A 150 7.46 -20.03 13.13
CA LEU A 150 6.93 -19.66 14.44
C LEU A 150 5.43 -19.95 14.54
N ASN A 151 4.93 -19.95 15.77
CA ASN A 151 3.49 -19.92 16.05
C ASN A 151 2.93 -18.51 15.78
N PHE A 152 1.60 -18.43 15.62
CA PHE A 152 0.93 -17.15 15.42
C PHE A 152 -0.31 -17.01 16.29
N GLY A 153 -0.63 -15.76 16.63
CA GLY A 153 -1.82 -15.41 17.38
C GLY A 153 -2.69 -14.38 16.65
N MET A 154 -3.96 -14.33 16.97
CA MET A 154 -4.91 -13.33 16.50
C MET A 154 -5.66 -12.73 17.68
N VAL A 155 -5.62 -11.41 17.79
CA VAL A 155 -6.42 -10.66 18.76
C VAL A 155 -7.64 -10.08 18.05
N THR A 156 -8.81 -10.28 18.63
CA THR A 156 -10.07 -9.69 18.18
C THR A 156 -10.66 -8.83 19.28
N THR A 157 -10.92 -7.55 18.96
CA THR A 157 -11.66 -6.64 19.83
C THR A 157 -13.10 -6.55 19.35
N GLU A 158 -14.05 -7.05 20.13
CA GLU A 158 -15.46 -6.82 19.86
C GLU A 158 -15.85 -5.41 20.29
N LYS A 159 -16.14 -4.53 19.32
CA LYS A 159 -16.77 -3.24 19.61
C LYS A 159 -18.26 -3.45 19.85
N LYS A 160 -18.65 -3.89 21.06
CA LYS A 160 -20.06 -3.83 21.47
C LYS A 160 -20.48 -2.37 21.62
N LYS A 161 -21.58 -1.99 20.95
CA LYS A 161 -22.01 -0.60 20.80
C LYS A 161 -22.42 0.10 22.11
N HIS A 162 -22.46 -0.58 23.27
CA HIS A 162 -22.84 0.06 24.54
C HIS A 162 -22.31 -0.51 25.87
N ARG A 163 -21.41 -1.51 25.92
CA ARG A 163 -20.79 -1.95 27.19
C ARG A 163 -19.37 -2.45 26.92
N GLY A 164 -18.45 -2.24 27.88
CA GLY A 164 -17.00 -2.47 27.88
C GLY A 164 -16.41 -3.36 26.78
N ALA A 165 -15.28 -2.92 26.20
CA ALA A 165 -14.55 -3.69 25.19
C ALA A 165 -13.99 -4.98 25.80
N ASN A 166 -14.55 -6.13 25.43
CA ASN A 166 -13.94 -7.44 25.71
C ASN A 166 -12.90 -7.75 24.62
N MET A 167 -11.69 -8.08 25.06
CA MET A 167 -10.59 -8.48 24.18
C MET A 167 -10.45 -9.99 24.24
N SER A 168 -10.52 -10.66 23.09
CA SER A 168 -10.25 -12.09 22.97
C SER A 168 -9.00 -12.31 22.14
N ALA A 169 -8.15 -13.24 22.57
CA ALA A 169 -6.95 -13.66 21.85
C ALA A 169 -7.08 -15.16 21.54
N ILE A 170 -6.78 -15.53 20.30
CA ILE A 170 -6.71 -16.91 19.83
C ILE A 170 -5.26 -17.16 19.46
N PHE A 171 -4.64 -18.16 20.06
CA PHE A 171 -3.29 -18.63 19.72
C PHE A 171 -3.40 -19.92 18.93
N CYS A 172 -2.65 -20.02 17.83
CA CYS A 172 -2.56 -21.22 17.03
C CYS A 172 -1.11 -21.71 17.06
N ASP A 173 -0.94 -22.90 17.64
CA ASP A 173 0.33 -23.61 17.63
C ASP A 173 0.45 -24.46 16.37
N LYS A 174 1.67 -24.60 15.87
CA LYS A 174 2.02 -25.50 14.77
C LYS A 174 2.59 -26.81 15.25
#